data_AF-A0ABD0RY42-F1
#
_entry.id   AF-A0ABD0RY42-F1
#
_cell.length_a   1.000
_cell.length_b   1.000
_cell.length_c   1.000
_cell.angle_alpha   90.00
_cell.angle_beta   90.00
_cell.angle_gamma   90.00
#
_symmetry.space_group_name_H-M   'P 1'
#
loop_
_entity.id
_entity.type
_entity.pdbx_description
1 polymer ?
#
loop_
_entity_poly.entity_id
_entity_poly.type
_entity_poly.pdbx_seq_one_letter_code
_entity_poly.pdbx_strand_id
1 'polypeptide(L)' 'NYVRVVEVWWDEYKDYFYASRPETLTLAYGDISSLKKFREEHRCKSFKWFMEEIAYDIPLHYPLPPKNVEWGE' A
#
# COMPACT_ATOMS: atom_id res chain seq x y z
N ASN A 1 12.12 4.08 -0.55
CA ASN A 1 11.63 3.30 -1.72
C ASN A 1 10.31 2.60 -1.49
N TYR A 2 10.13 1.78 -0.44
CA TYR A 2 8.85 1.07 -0.21
C TYR A 2 7.61 1.99 -0.16
N VAL A 3 7.69 3.10 0.57
CA VAL A 3 6.59 4.09 0.67
C VAL A 3 6.13 4.59 -0.71
N ARG A 4 7.05 4.81 -1.65
CA ARG A 4 6.69 5.26 -3.02
C ARG A 4 5.88 4.22 -3.77
N VAL A 5 6.23 2.93 -3.64
CA VAL A 5 5.51 1.84 -4.30
C VAL A 5 4.12 1.71 -3.70
N VAL A 6 4.03 1.72 -2.38
CA VAL A 6 2.77 1.63 -1.63
C VAL A 6 1.84 2.79 -2.00
N GLU A 7 2.33 4.03 -1.99
CA GLU A 7 1.52 5.22 -2.32
C GLU A 7 1.05 5.29 -3.78
N VAL A 8 1.74 4.62 -4.71
CA VAL A 8 1.36 4.60 -6.12
C VAL A 8 0.42 3.44 -6.43
N TRP A 9 0.65 2.26 -5.84
CA TRP A 9 0.06 1.01 -6.29
C TRP A 9 -0.92 0.36 -5.32
N TRP A 10 -0.79 0.56 -4.01
CA TRP A 10 -1.49 -0.27 -3.02
C TRP A 10 -2.88 0.23 -2.63
N ASP A 11 -3.33 1.38 -3.16
CA ASP A 11 -4.66 1.94 -2.87
C ASP A 11 -4.97 1.94 -1.35
N GLU A 12 -6.10 1.39 -0.93
CA GLU A 12 -6.50 1.28 0.48
C GLU A 12 -5.65 0.28 1.28
N TYR A 13 -4.94 -0.65 0.62
CA TYR A 13 -4.07 -1.62 1.30
C TYR A 13 -2.81 -0.97 1.89
N LYS A 14 -2.52 0.29 1.55
CA LYS A 14 -1.43 1.03 2.20
C LYS A 14 -1.61 1.17 3.71
N ASP A 15 -2.86 1.16 4.19
CA ASP A 15 -3.16 1.22 5.62
C ASP A 15 -2.55 0.03 6.37
N TYR A 16 -2.52 -1.15 5.74
CA TYR A 16 -1.89 -2.34 6.33
C TYR A 16 -0.36 -2.23 6.37
N PHE A 17 0.23 -1.59 5.35
CA PHE A 17 1.67 -1.30 5.35
C PHE A 17 2.04 -0.34 6.48
N TYR A 18 1.28 0.74 6.65
CA TYR A 18 1.52 1.72 7.72
C TYR A 18 1.17 1.18 9.11
N ALA A 19 0.19 0.30 9.25
CA ALA A 19 -0.05 -0.41 10.50
C ALA A 19 1.17 -1.29 10.87
N SER A 20 1.77 -1.96 9.88
CA SER A 20 2.96 -2.79 10.10
C SER A 20 4.24 -1.99 10.35
N ARG A 21 4.33 -0.77 9.81
CA ARG A 21 5.51 0.11 9.87
C ARG A 21 5.10 1.57 10.12
N PRO A 22 4.55 1.88 11.30
CA PRO A 22 3.99 3.19 11.57
C PRO A 22 5.03 4.32 11.53
N GLU A 23 6.30 4.00 11.76
CA GLU A 23 7.43 4.94 11.62
C GLU A 23 7.57 5.49 10.19
N THR A 24 6.97 4.84 9.20
CA THR A 24 7.04 5.26 7.80
C THR A 24 5.99 6.31 7.41
N LEU A 25 5.00 6.58 8.27
CA LEU A 25 3.94 7.57 8.02
C LEU A 25 4.46 9.00 7.80
N THR A 26 5.56 9.35 8.47
CA THR A 26 6.14 10.70 8.43
C THR A 26 7.30 10.83 7.44
N LEU A 27 7.66 9.75 6.74
CA LEU A 27 8.79 9.75 5.82
C LEU A 27 8.46 10.51 4.54
N ALA A 28 9.29 11.50 4.21
CA ALA A 28 9.25 12.15 2.92
C ALA A 28 9.62 11.15 1.80
N TYR A 29 8.67 10.84 0.93
CA TYR A 29 8.86 9.90 -0.18
C TYR A 29 9.06 10.58 -1.55
N GLY A 30 9.11 11.91 -1.57
CA GLY A 30 9.32 12.73 -2.76
C GLY A 30 8.11 12.74 -3.71
N ASP A 31 8.28 13.37 -4.88
CA ASP A 31 7.20 13.46 -5.88
C ASP A 31 6.95 12.10 -6.56
N ILE A 32 5.68 11.73 -6.64
CA ILE A 32 5.15 10.51 -7.28
C ILE A 32 4.05 10.82 -8.30
N SER A 33 3.82 12.09 -8.62
CA SER A 33 2.73 12.55 -9.48
C SER A 33 2.79 11.92 -10.88
N SER A 34 3.99 11.81 -11.46
CA SER A 34 4.19 11.16 -12.77
C SER A 34 3.83 9.67 -12.76
N LEU A 35 4.12 8.96 -11.66
CA LEU A 35 3.81 7.54 -11.50
C LEU A 35 2.30 7.31 -11.32
N LYS A 36 1.64 8.16 -10.53
CA LYS A 36 0.17 8.12 -10.38
C LYS A 36 -0.53 8.39 -11.70
N LYS A 37 -0.08 9.44 -12.42
CA LYS A 37 -0.60 9.78 -13.75
C LYS A 37 -0.44 8.63 -14.75
N PHE A 38 0.72 7.97 -14.79
CA PHE A 38 0.94 6.81 -15.65
C PHE A 38 -0.10 5.71 -15.39
N ARG A 39 -0.36 5.39 -14.11
CA ARG A 39 -1.31 4.36 -13.70
C ARG A 39 -2.75 4.70 -14.13
N GLU A 40 -3.13 5.97 -13.99
CA GLU A 40 -4.44 6.47 -14.40
C GLU A 40 -4.60 6.43 -15.93
N GLU A 41 -3.62 6.91 -16.69
CA GLU A 41 -3.63 6.94 -18.15
C GLU A 41 -3.75 5.56 -18.78
N HIS A 42 -3.09 4.56 -18.19
CA HIS A 42 -3.12 3.18 -18.68
C HIS A 42 -4.31 2.37 -18.14
N ARG A 43 -5.21 3.01 -17.37
CA ARG A 43 -6.41 2.39 -16.80
C ARG A 43 -6.07 1.08 -16.07
N CYS A 44 -4.96 1.10 -15.32
CA CYS A 44 -4.53 -0.05 -14.54
C CYS A 44 -5.62 -0.47 -13.55
N LYS A 45 -5.68 -1.77 -13.26
CA LYS A 45 -6.66 -2.31 -12.30
C LYS A 45 -6.33 -1.86 -10.88
N SER A 46 -7.33 -1.93 -10.00
CA SER A 46 -7.15 -1.63 -8.58
C SER A 46 -6.30 -2.69 -7.89
N PHE A 47 -5.64 -2.31 -6.79
CA PHE A 47 -4.89 -3.24 -5.99
C PHE A 47 -5.78 -4.31 -5.34
N LYS A 48 -7.02 -3.93 -4.99
CA LYS A 48 -8.04 -4.86 -4.53
C LYS A 48 -8.27 -6.00 -5.54
N TRP A 49 -8.44 -5.69 -6.82
CA TRP A 49 -8.57 -6.70 -7.87
C TRP A 49 -7.34 -7.63 -7.90
N PHE A 50 -6.14 -7.07 -7.77
CA PHE A 50 -4.92 -7.87 -7.75
C PHE A 50 -4.89 -8.83 -6.55
N MET A 51 -5.23 -8.35 -5.36
CA MET A 51 -5.26 -9.15 -4.13
C MET A 51 -6.36 -10.23 -4.14
N GLU A 52 -7.49 -9.98 -4.78
CA GLU A 52 -8.62 -10.93 -4.82
C GLU A 52 -8.51 -11.94 -5.97
N GLU A 53 -7.98 -11.56 -7.12
CA GLU A 53 -7.99 -12.39 -8.33
C GLU A 53 -6.65 -13.06 -8.63
N ILE A 54 -5.54 -12.39 -8.32
CA ILE A 54 -4.19 -12.86 -8.68
C ILE A 54 -3.44 -13.39 -7.46
N ALA A 55 -3.50 -12.66 -6.35
CA ALA A 55 -2.73 -12.91 -5.13
C ALA A 55 -3.62 -13.31 -3.94
N TYR A 56 -4.67 -14.09 -4.21
CA TYR A 56 -5.71 -14.46 -3.25
C TYR A 56 -5.21 -15.32 -2.08
N ASP A 57 -4.06 -15.98 -2.24
CA ASP A 57 -3.43 -16.85 -1.26
C ASP A 57 -2.56 -16.09 -0.26
N ILE A 58 -2.14 -14.86 -0.58
CA ILE A 58 -1.31 -14.05 0.31
C ILE A 58 -1.94 -13.88 1.70
N PRO A 59 -3.23 -13.47 1.84
CA PRO A 59 -3.84 -13.31 3.17
C PRO A 59 -3.97 -14.61 3.98
N LEU A 60 -3.89 -15.78 3.32
CA LEU A 60 -3.94 -17.08 4.00
C LEU A 60 -2.63 -17.37 4.73
N HIS A 61 -1.50 -16.93 4.18
CA HIS A 61 -0.16 -17.12 4.76
C HIS A 61 0.32 -15.90 5.56
N TYR A 62 -0.11 -14.70 5.16
CA TYR A 62 0.23 -13.41 5.76
C TYR A 62 -1.05 -12.61 6.04
N PRO A 63 -1.73 -12.89 7.16
CA PRO A 63 -2.98 -12.23 7.50
C PRO A 63 -2.83 -10.70 7.57
N LEU A 64 -3.90 -10.00 7.22
CA LEU A 64 -3.92 -8.54 7.25
C LEU A 64 -3.77 -8.04 8.71
N PRO A 65 -2.83 -7.12 8.98
CA PRO A 65 -2.60 -6.61 10.32
C PRO A 65 -3.80 -5.81 10.82
N PRO A 66 -4.13 -5.87 12.12
CA PRO A 66 -5.11 -4.98 12.71
C PRO A 66 -4.62 -3.53 12.67
N LYS A 67 -5.54 -2.57 12.77
CA LYS A 67 -5.18 -1.16 12.89
C LYS A 67 -4.49 -0.91 14.23
N ASN A 68 -3.45 -0.07 14.21
CA ASN A 68 -2.75 0.34 15.43
C ASN A 68 -3.65 1.25 16.28
N VAL A 69 -3.65 1.03 17.59
CA VAL A 69 -4.27 1.94 18.58
C VAL A 69 -3.27 3.00 19.01
N GLU A 70 -2.02 2.59 19.29
CA GLU A 70 -0.88 3.44 19.62
C GLU A 70 0.40 2.86 18.99
N TRP A 71 1.40 3.72 18.77
CA TRP A 71 2.74 3.32 18.35
C TRP A 71 3.76 4.36 18.84
N GLY A 72 4.94 3.93 19.27
CA GLY A 72 5.97 4.80 19.85
C GLY A 72 6.49 4.27 21.19
N GLU A 73 7.44 5.00 21.78
CA GLU A 73 7.87 4.82 23.18
C GLU A 73 6.88 5.47 24.16
#